data_AF-A0A821W8U2-F1
#
_entry.id   AF-A0A821W8U2-F1
#
_cell.length_a   1.000
_cell.length_b   1.000
_cell.length_c   1.000
_cell.angle_alpha   90.00
_cell.angle_beta   90.00
_cell.angle_gamma   90.00
#
_symmetry.space_group_name_H-M   'P 1'
#
loop_
_entity.id
_entity.type
_entity.pdbx_description
1 polymer ?
#
loop_
_entity_poly.entity_id
_entity_poly.type
_entity_poly.pdbx_seq_one_letter_code
_entity_poly.pdbx_strand_id
1 'polypeptide(L)'
;MGGSQEEVVKEFVRELQSMVETRPPISKAKMMSITKAALKAIKFYKHIVMNVEKFISKCKAEYKIPGLYVIDSVIRQSRHQYGIDKDVYGSRFAKNIITTL
;
A
#
# COMPACT_ATOMS: atom_id res chain seq x y z
N MET A 1 -13.49 -2.21 20.71
CA MET A 1 -12.34 -1.29 20.69
C MET A 1 -12.03 -0.94 19.24
N GLY A 2 -12.80 0.00 18.66
CA GLY A 2 -12.58 0.47 17.29
C GLY A 2 -11.64 1.66 17.35
N GLY A 3 -10.41 1.49 16.88
CA GLY A 3 -9.50 2.62 16.66
C GLY A 3 -10.16 3.66 15.78
N SER A 4 -9.88 4.93 16.05
CA SER A 4 -10.51 6.05 15.33
C SER A 4 -10.27 5.94 13.82
N GLN A 5 -11.18 6.50 13.01
CA GLN A 5 -11.11 6.44 11.54
C GLN A 5 -9.76 6.88 10.96
N GLU A 6 -9.07 7.80 11.62
CA GLU A 6 -7.74 8.29 11.23
C GLU A 6 -6.60 7.33 11.63
N GLU A 7 -6.81 6.54 12.68
CA GLU A 7 -5.82 5.65 13.27
C GLU A 7 -5.44 4.51 12.31
N VAL A 8 -6.40 3.96 11.57
CA VAL A 8 -6.11 2.89 10.58
C VAL A 8 -5.27 3.39 9.41
N VAL A 9 -5.41 4.66 9.02
CA VAL A 9 -4.56 5.28 7.99
C VAL A 9 -3.17 5.53 8.55
N LYS A 10 -3.07 6.04 9.79
CA LYS A 10 -1.78 6.23 10.47
C LYS A 10 -1.02 4.91 10.66
N GLU A 11 -1.72 3.83 11.01
CA GLU A 11 -1.16 2.48 11.12
C GLU A 11 -0.58 2.00 9.78
N PHE A 12 -1.33 2.18 8.68
CA PHE A 12 -0.83 1.87 7.34
C PHE A 12 0.41 2.70 6.98
N VAL A 13 0.39 4.01 7.21
CA VAL A 13 1.53 4.89 6.88
C VAL A 13 2.77 4.49 7.66
N ARG A 14 2.63 4.19 8.96
CA ARG A 14 3.74 3.70 9.78
C ARG A 14 4.30 2.40 9.22
N GLU A 15 3.44 1.44 8.86
CA GLU A 15 3.89 0.16 8.33
C GLU A 15 4.60 0.31 6.98
N LEU A 16 4.07 1.16 6.09
CA LEU A 16 4.70 1.49 4.80
C LEU A 16 6.08 2.15 4.99
N GLN A 17 6.19 3.08 5.92
CA GLN A 17 7.46 3.75 6.22
C GLN A 17 8.49 2.80 6.82
N SER A 18 8.07 1.84 7.65
CA SER A 18 8.98 0.84 8.24
C SER A 18 9.68 -0.04 7.18
N MET A 19 9.21 -0.02 5.92
CA MET A 19 9.88 -0.73 4.82
C MET A 19 11.31 -0.23 4.58
N VAL A 20 11.63 1.03 4.93
CA VAL A 20 13.00 1.59 4.76
C VAL A 20 13.94 1.25 5.90
N GLU A 21 13.42 0.70 7.01
CA GLU A 21 14.24 0.24 8.13
C GLU A 21 14.99 -1.05 7.80
N THR A 22 14.54 -1.76 6.77
CA THR A 22 15.17 -2.98 6.27
C THR A 22 15.74 -2.72 4.88
N ARG A 23 17.05 -2.92 4.70
CA ARG A 23 17.64 -2.88 3.36
C ARG A 23 17.03 -4.00 2.50
N PRO A 24 16.60 -3.73 1.26
CA PRO A 24 16.06 -4.76 0.38
C PRO A 24 17.01 -5.98 0.28
N PRO A 25 16.46 -7.21 0.17
CA PRO A 25 15.07 -7.54 -0.15
C PRO A 25 14.10 -7.41 1.03
N ILE A 26 12.90 -6.93 0.75
CA ILE A 26 11.82 -6.85 1.74
C ILE A 26 11.23 -8.25 1.95
N SER A 27 11.10 -8.65 3.22
CA SER A 27 10.58 -9.98 3.55
C SER A 27 9.11 -10.14 3.14
N LYS A 28 8.71 -11.37 2.83
CA LYS A 28 7.30 -11.71 2.57
C LYS A 28 6.39 -11.31 3.73
N ALA A 29 6.84 -11.52 4.96
CA ALA A 29 6.08 -11.16 6.17
C ALA A 29 5.81 -9.65 6.25
N LYS A 30 6.82 -8.82 5.95
CA LYS A 30 6.67 -7.35 5.91
C LYS A 30 5.75 -6.90 4.77
N MET A 31 5.83 -7.53 3.61
CA MET A 31 4.90 -7.23 2.51
C MET A 31 3.45 -7.55 2.92
N MET A 32 3.22 -8.70 3.55
CA MET A 32 1.91 -9.10 4.04
C MET A 32 1.37 -8.18 5.14
N SER A 33 2.21 -7.66 6.04
CA SER A 33 1.77 -6.72 7.07
C SER A 33 1.29 -5.39 6.48
N ILE A 34 2.05 -4.83 5.52
CA ILE A 34 1.65 -3.62 4.78
C ILE A 34 0.32 -3.84 4.06
N THR A 35 0.19 -4.96 3.34
CA THR A 35 -1.03 -5.31 2.60
C THR A 35 -2.23 -5.44 3.53
N LYS A 36 -2.07 -6.12 4.68
CA LYS A 36 -3.15 -6.26 5.67
C LYS A 36 -3.59 -4.91 6.24
N ALA A 37 -2.64 -4.01 6.52
CA ALA A 37 -2.94 -2.66 6.99
C ALA A 37 -3.71 -1.86 5.94
N ALA A 38 -3.35 -1.97 4.65
CA ALA A 38 -4.08 -1.33 3.55
C ALA A 38 -5.53 -1.82 3.47
N LEU A 39 -5.78 -3.12 3.54
CA LEU A 39 -7.14 -3.68 3.45
C LEU A 39 -8.00 -3.33 4.66
N LYS A 40 -7.41 -3.29 5.87
CA LYS A 40 -8.09 -2.79 7.08
C LYS A 40 -8.57 -1.35 6.91
N ALA A 41 -7.82 -0.54 6.15
CA ALA A 41 -8.12 0.85 5.85
C ALA A 41 -8.83 1.07 4.51
N ILE A 42 -9.46 0.05 3.91
CA ILE A 42 -10.08 0.13 2.57
C ILE A 42 -11.12 1.26 2.41
N LYS A 43 -11.84 1.63 3.47
CA LYS A 43 -12.77 2.78 3.45
C LYS A 43 -12.06 4.09 3.11
N PHE A 44 -10.76 4.16 3.33
CA PHE A 44 -9.88 5.31 3.06
C PHE A 44 -8.90 5.03 1.91
N TYR A 45 -9.24 4.12 0.97
CA TYR A 45 -8.35 3.69 -0.11
C TYR A 45 -7.65 4.85 -0.87
N LYS A 46 -8.31 6.00 -1.02
CA LYS A 46 -7.71 7.20 -1.64
C LYS A 46 -6.47 7.69 -0.88
N HIS A 47 -6.52 7.70 0.46
CA HIS A 47 -5.38 8.07 1.31
C HIS A 47 -4.28 7.01 1.26
N ILE A 48 -4.65 5.73 1.22
CA ILE A 48 -3.71 4.62 1.09
C ILE A 48 -2.93 4.75 -0.22
N VAL A 49 -3.63 4.91 -1.35
CA VAL A 49 -3.01 5.10 -2.67
C VAL A 49 -2.11 6.33 -2.69
N MET A 50 -2.61 7.48 -2.22
CA MET A 50 -1.81 8.72 -2.17
C MET A 50 -0.51 8.53 -1.37
N ASN A 51 -0.53 7.80 -0.25
CA ASN A 51 0.67 7.56 0.55
C ASN A 51 1.64 6.59 -0.12
N VAL A 52 1.15 5.57 -0.85
CA VAL A 52 2.00 4.68 -1.66
C VAL A 52 2.65 5.46 -2.82
N GLU A 53 1.88 6.26 -3.56
CA GLU A 53 2.41 7.10 -4.65
C GLU A 53 3.47 8.08 -4.13
N LYS A 54 3.19 8.72 -2.98
CA LYS A 54 4.13 9.64 -2.31
C LYS A 54 5.38 8.91 -1.81
N PHE A 55 5.24 7.69 -1.29
CA PHE A 55 6.37 6.87 -0.90
C PHE A 55 7.27 6.55 -2.09
N ILE A 56 6.69 6.04 -3.19
CA ILE A 56 7.45 5.65 -4.38
C ILE A 56 8.14 6.86 -5.00
N SER A 57 7.45 8.00 -5.13
CA SER A 57 8.05 9.22 -5.71
C SER A 57 9.24 9.77 -4.91
N LYS A 58 9.27 9.57 -3.59
CA LYS A 58 10.31 10.14 -2.70
C LYS A 58 11.36 9.13 -2.23
N CYS A 59 11.14 7.83 -2.40
CA CYS A 59 12.07 6.81 -1.91
C CYS A 59 13.36 6.74 -2.75
N LYS A 60 14.43 6.19 -2.16
CA LYS A 60 15.67 5.86 -2.90
C LYS A 60 15.38 4.81 -3.96
N ALA A 61 16.20 4.78 -5.02
CA ALA A 61 16.05 3.86 -6.16
C ALA A 61 15.89 2.38 -5.74
N GLU A 62 16.62 1.94 -4.71
CA GLU A 62 16.55 0.57 -4.16
C GLU A 62 15.18 0.17 -3.61
N TYR A 63 14.32 1.15 -3.26
CA TYR A 63 12.96 0.90 -2.76
C TYR A 63 11.87 1.05 -3.83
N LYS A 64 12.22 1.37 -5.08
CA LYS A 64 11.23 1.50 -6.18
C LYS A 64 10.57 0.16 -6.49
N ILE A 65 11.36 -0.90 -6.59
CA ILE A 65 10.85 -2.27 -6.83
C ILE A 65 10.01 -2.76 -5.64
N PRO A 66 10.45 -2.64 -4.36
CA PRO A 66 9.58 -2.89 -3.22
C PRO A 66 8.27 -2.09 -3.22
N GLY A 67 8.31 -0.81 -3.60
CA GLY A 67 7.11 0.02 -3.72
C GLY A 67 6.13 -0.50 -4.77
N LEU A 68 6.64 -0.96 -5.93
CA LEU A 68 5.81 -1.63 -6.94
C LEU A 68 5.19 -2.93 -6.40
N TYR A 69 5.92 -3.71 -5.60
CA TYR A 69 5.39 -4.92 -4.97
C TYR A 69 4.29 -4.61 -3.94
N VAL A 70 4.33 -3.46 -3.27
CA VAL A 70 3.23 -3.02 -2.39
C VAL A 70 1.96 -2.78 -3.22
N ILE A 71 2.05 -2.04 -4.34
CA ILE A 71 0.89 -1.79 -5.22
C ILE A 71 0.28 -3.12 -5.67
N ASP A 72 1.13 -4.00 -6.18
CA ASP A 72 0.72 -5.29 -6.68
C ASP A 72 0.06 -6.17 -5.59
N SER A 73 0.70 -6.29 -4.42
CA SER A 73 0.18 -7.10 -3.32
C SER A 73 -1.16 -6.59 -2.80
N VAL A 74 -1.33 -5.27 -2.70
CA VAL A 74 -2.60 -4.65 -2.28
C VAL A 74 -3.71 -4.93 -3.29
N ILE A 75 -3.45 -4.74 -4.59
CA ILE A 75 -4.45 -5.01 -5.65
C ILE A 75 -4.83 -6.48 -5.66
N ARG A 76 -3.84 -7.40 -5.66
CA ARG A 76 -4.10 -8.84 -5.68
C ARG A 76 -4.93 -9.28 -4.48
N GLN A 77 -4.57 -8.83 -3.29
CA GLN A 77 -5.28 -9.25 -2.07
C GLN A 77 -6.67 -8.61 -1.96
N SER A 78 -6.84 -7.36 -2.41
CA SER A 78 -8.15 -6.70 -2.51
C SER A 78 -9.09 -7.48 -3.44
N ARG A 79 -8.62 -7.81 -4.65
CA ARG A 79 -9.39 -8.62 -5.62
C ARG A 79 -9.71 -10.00 -5.09
N HIS A 80 -8.78 -10.65 -4.39
CA HIS A 80 -9.01 -11.95 -3.79
C HIS A 80 -10.07 -11.90 -2.68
N GLN A 81 -10.05 -10.87 -1.83
CA GLN A 81 -10.96 -10.76 -0.68
C GLN A 81 -12.34 -10.22 -1.04
N TYR A 82 -12.43 -9.28 -1.99
CA TYR A 82 -13.68 -8.56 -2.30
C TYR A 82 -14.25 -8.90 -3.69
N GLY A 83 -13.48 -9.56 -4.55
CA GLY A 83 -13.81 -9.76 -5.96
C GLY A 83 -13.27 -8.64 -6.85
N ILE A 84 -13.04 -8.95 -8.13
CA ILE A 84 -12.44 -8.02 -9.09
C ILE A 84 -13.27 -6.75 -9.27
N ASP A 85 -14.61 -6.88 -9.34
CA ASP A 85 -15.52 -5.74 -9.59
C ASP A 85 -15.64 -4.80 -8.40
N LYS A 86 -15.27 -5.24 -7.19
CA LYS A 86 -15.33 -4.44 -5.96
C LYS A 86 -13.97 -3.86 -5.56
N ASP A 87 -12.90 -4.19 -6.28
CA ASP A 87 -11.59 -3.65 -6.02
C ASP A 87 -11.54 -2.14 -6.31
N VAL A 88 -11.23 -1.36 -5.28
CA VAL A 88 -11.08 0.09 -5.38
C VAL A 88 -9.64 0.52 -5.65
N TYR A 89 -8.66 -0.37 -5.47
CA TYR A 89 -7.24 -0.04 -5.57
C TYR A 89 -6.75 -0.01 -7.02
N GLY A 90 -7.09 -1.02 -7.84
CA GLY A 90 -6.60 -1.12 -9.20
C GLY A 90 -6.96 0.10 -10.05
N SER A 91 -8.24 0.47 -10.07
CA SER A 91 -8.72 1.65 -10.80
C SER A 91 -8.17 2.97 -10.24
N ARG A 92 -7.84 3.01 -8.94
CA ARG A 92 -7.30 4.21 -8.30
C ARG A 92 -5.81 4.40 -8.62
N PHE A 93 -4.98 3.36 -8.51
CA PHE A 93 -3.56 3.41 -8.88
C PHE A 93 -3.37 3.68 -10.37
N ALA A 94 -4.21 3.11 -11.24
CA ALA A 94 -4.12 3.29 -12.70
C ALA A 94 -4.16 4.77 -13.13
N LYS A 95 -4.78 5.66 -12.34
CA LYS A 95 -4.88 7.09 -12.65
C LYS A 95 -3.51 7.79 -12.73
N ASN A 96 -2.56 7.38 -11.89
CA ASN A 96 -1.27 8.06 -11.75
C ASN A 96 -0.07 7.11 -11.94
N ILE A 97 -0.29 5.85 -12.34
CA ILE A 97 0.77 4.82 -12.32
C ILE A 97 1.97 5.19 -13.20
N ILE A 98 1.73 5.85 -14.34
CA ILE A 98 2.79 6.32 -15.25
C ILE A 98 3.64 7.43 -14.63
N THR A 99 3.02 8.32 -13.84
CA THR A 99 3.73 9.38 -13.13
C THR A 99 4.42 8.86 -11.86
N THR A 100 3.93 7.75 -11.30
CA THR A 100 4.41 7.20 -10.02
C THR A 100 5.69 6.40 -10.17
N LEU A 101 5.82 5.61 -11.24
CA LEU A 101 6.94 4.70 -11.50
C LEU A 101 7.98 5.34 -12.42
#